data_AF-A0A9X3MGC2-F1
#
_entry.id   AF-A0A9X3MGC2-F1
#
_cell.length_a   1.000
_cell.length_b   1.000
_cell.length_c   1.000
_cell.angle_alpha   90.00
_cell.angle_beta   90.00
_cell.angle_gamma   90.00
#
_symmetry.space_group_name_H-M   'P 1'
#
loop_
_entity.id
_entity.type
_entity.pdbx_description
1 polymer ?
#
loop_
_entity_poly.entity_id
_entity_poly.type
_entity_poly.pdbx_seq_one_letter_code
_entity_poly.pdbx_strand_id
1 'polypeptide(L)'
;MSFYLSHVLLVFLLPAMLFGVLWAAQSNALYKHQIGWFVLAVLSGSALFHLLPFSQVNVLIINSVYLGVIFLSVLLGAIWRLPSVLLVCLQSVTVFLCSFVWAKEAKLTMLSTTNVINTELILNISSVVLGFVLIALIKIAVSLTTKSLSKMARNALCLLLLVLAALPLSGEIILACMKLGILGLDKGLLSYVSKVTNFSWILSYAVLALVSICVTVFFVTQTRPLQEQVKRAESAIERRKHQAALNSAQRKVRFNIATIATILVALLFWDLVASQPIRRSEAQRIEVAADGAVHVPISEQLIDGKLHRFEWVASDGKVVRFFIIDRFAGEEKFGVVFDACMLCGDAGYAQVGDQVVCLACGVHIFIPSIGKPGGCNPIPIPKWTVANHEIVISKSTLESGLKYFSDVVEVMATDPVNGEKISNMEAEHSYSFSGKTYFFTSEQSYDAFRDDPWKYADVEPLNPLGE
;
A
#
# COMPACT_ATOMS: atom_id res chain seq x y z
N MET A 1 -9.49 7.42 2.10
CA MET A 1 -10.23 6.24 1.63
C MET A 1 -9.60 5.01 2.23
N SER A 2 -10.41 4.11 2.76
CA SER A 2 -9.95 3.06 3.65
C SER A 2 -9.62 1.78 2.88
N PHE A 3 -8.73 0.98 3.47
CA PHE A 3 -8.47 -0.42 3.10
C PHE A 3 -9.75 -1.21 2.79
N TYR A 4 -10.84 -0.95 3.51
CA TYR A 4 -12.11 -1.65 3.36
C TYR A 4 -12.74 -1.48 1.97
N LEU A 5 -12.67 -0.26 1.40
CA LEU A 5 -13.22 -0.01 0.05
C LEU A 5 -12.41 -0.78 -1.01
N SER A 6 -11.08 -0.63 -1.01
CA SER A 6 -10.22 -1.28 -2.00
C SER A 6 -10.28 -2.80 -1.88
N HIS A 7 -10.41 -3.34 -0.67
CA HIS A 7 -10.48 -4.78 -0.46
C HIS A 7 -11.82 -5.38 -0.95
N VAL A 8 -12.95 -4.68 -0.79
CA VAL A 8 -14.22 -5.10 -1.42
C VAL A 8 -14.07 -5.10 -2.96
N LEU A 9 -13.46 -4.06 -3.53
CA LEU A 9 -13.24 -4.02 -4.97
C LEU A 9 -12.33 -5.18 -5.42
N LEU A 10 -11.22 -5.42 -4.73
CA LEU A 10 -10.27 -6.48 -5.04
C LEU A 10 -10.93 -7.86 -5.18
N VAL A 11 -11.81 -8.19 -4.23
CA VAL A 11 -12.39 -9.54 -4.13
C VAL A 11 -13.60 -9.72 -5.04
N PHE A 12 -14.45 -8.68 -5.19
CA PHE A 12 -15.76 -8.83 -5.84
C PHE A 12 -15.82 -8.32 -7.29
N LEU A 13 -14.84 -7.54 -7.79
CA LEU A 13 -14.94 -6.90 -9.10
C LEU A 13 -14.99 -7.89 -10.27
N LEU A 14 -14.13 -8.92 -10.24
CA LEU A 14 -14.09 -9.94 -11.29
C LEU A 14 -15.40 -10.76 -11.34
N PRO A 15 -15.90 -11.35 -10.22
CA PRO A 15 -17.20 -12.01 -10.20
C PRO A 15 -18.34 -11.11 -10.69
N ALA A 16 -18.32 -9.83 -10.30
CA ALA A 16 -19.33 -8.87 -10.74
C ALA A 16 -19.32 -8.66 -12.26
N MET A 17 -18.14 -8.56 -12.86
CA MET A 17 -18.01 -8.49 -14.32
C MET A 17 -18.48 -9.78 -14.98
N LEU A 18 -18.05 -10.95 -14.51
CA LEU A 18 -18.44 -12.25 -15.07
C LEU A 18 -19.96 -12.42 -15.08
N PHE A 19 -20.61 -12.21 -13.95
CA PHE A 19 -22.07 -12.29 -13.88
C PHE A 19 -22.75 -11.15 -14.63
N GLY A 20 -22.13 -9.98 -14.76
CA GLY A 20 -22.59 -8.92 -15.68
C GLY A 20 -22.71 -9.41 -17.13
N VAL A 21 -21.71 -10.15 -17.62
CA VAL A 21 -21.71 -10.74 -18.97
C VAL A 21 -22.75 -11.86 -19.10
N LEU A 22 -22.82 -12.77 -18.11
CA LEU A 22 -23.79 -13.88 -18.13
C LEU A 22 -25.24 -13.39 -18.10
N TRP A 23 -25.52 -12.34 -17.32
CA TRP A 23 -26.85 -11.70 -17.27
C TRP A 23 -27.17 -10.91 -18.53
N ALA A 24 -26.19 -10.50 -19.33
CA ALA A 24 -26.43 -9.78 -20.59
C ALA A 24 -27.26 -10.60 -21.59
N ALA A 25 -27.19 -11.94 -21.54
CA ALA A 25 -27.97 -12.84 -22.39
C ALA A 25 -29.45 -12.98 -21.96
N GLN A 26 -29.85 -12.43 -20.81
CA GLN A 26 -31.18 -12.62 -20.23
C GLN A 26 -32.14 -11.47 -20.56
N SER A 27 -33.41 -11.83 -20.82
CA SER A 27 -34.52 -10.89 -20.99
C SER A 27 -35.20 -10.56 -19.66
N ASN A 28 -35.37 -11.55 -18.77
CA ASN A 28 -35.88 -11.36 -17.43
C ASN A 28 -34.74 -11.22 -16.42
N ALA A 29 -34.55 -10.00 -15.91
CA ALA A 29 -33.45 -9.68 -15.02
C ALA A 29 -33.70 -10.02 -13.54
N LEU A 30 -34.94 -10.27 -13.09
CA LEU A 30 -35.22 -10.62 -11.68
C LEU A 30 -34.52 -9.70 -10.63
N TYR A 31 -34.45 -8.39 -10.85
CA TYR A 31 -33.61 -7.47 -10.05
C TYR A 31 -33.81 -7.57 -8.53
N LYS A 32 -35.07 -7.71 -8.06
CA LYS A 32 -35.37 -7.87 -6.62
C LYS A 32 -34.69 -9.09 -6.02
N HIS A 33 -34.72 -10.22 -6.73
CA HIS A 33 -34.08 -11.46 -6.29
C HIS A 33 -32.56 -11.33 -6.35
N GLN A 34 -32.01 -10.71 -7.39
CA GLN A 34 -30.56 -10.50 -7.48
C GLN A 34 -30.01 -9.73 -6.27
N ILE A 35 -30.72 -8.69 -5.80
CA ILE A 35 -30.28 -7.88 -4.66
C ILE A 35 -30.45 -8.66 -3.35
N GLY A 36 -31.63 -9.23 -3.09
CA GLY A 36 -31.89 -9.95 -1.85
C GLY A 36 -30.94 -11.13 -1.65
N TRP A 37 -30.74 -11.93 -2.69
CA TRP A 37 -29.80 -13.07 -2.64
C TRP A 37 -28.34 -12.63 -2.59
N PHE A 38 -27.97 -11.49 -3.18
CA PHE A 38 -26.62 -10.94 -3.04
C PHE A 38 -26.32 -10.59 -1.58
N VAL A 39 -27.20 -9.84 -0.93
CA VAL A 39 -27.02 -9.44 0.47
C VAL A 39 -26.97 -10.67 1.38
N LEU A 40 -27.91 -11.61 1.19
CA LEU A 40 -27.92 -12.85 1.97
C LEU A 40 -26.64 -13.67 1.77
N ALA A 41 -26.14 -13.79 0.53
CA ALA A 41 -24.91 -14.51 0.22
C ALA A 41 -23.67 -13.85 0.85
N VAL A 42 -23.56 -12.51 0.81
CA VAL A 42 -22.46 -11.78 1.46
C VAL A 42 -22.49 -12.06 2.97
N LEU A 43 -23.62 -11.85 3.63
CA LEU A 43 -23.75 -12.02 5.08
C LEU A 43 -23.50 -13.47 5.52
N SER A 44 -24.11 -14.44 4.84
CA SER A 44 -23.95 -15.86 5.17
C SER A 44 -22.55 -16.39 4.89
N GLY A 45 -21.88 -15.94 3.82
CA GLY A 45 -20.51 -16.32 3.51
C GLY A 45 -19.51 -15.79 4.55
N SER A 46 -19.65 -14.51 4.95
CA SER A 46 -18.83 -13.94 6.02
C SER A 46 -19.11 -14.59 7.38
N ALA A 47 -20.38 -14.84 7.70
CA ALA A 47 -20.76 -15.53 8.94
C ALA A 47 -20.18 -16.94 9.00
N LEU A 48 -20.21 -17.70 7.89
CA LEU A 48 -19.63 -19.05 7.86
C LEU A 48 -18.13 -19.04 8.17
N PHE A 49 -17.38 -18.04 7.67
CA PHE A 49 -15.96 -17.91 8.00
C PHE A 49 -15.72 -17.77 9.51
N HIS A 50 -16.49 -16.92 10.19
CA HIS A 50 -16.35 -16.72 11.63
C HIS A 50 -16.85 -17.90 12.47
N LEU A 51 -17.79 -18.70 11.95
CA LEU A 51 -18.32 -19.88 12.63
C LEU A 51 -17.44 -21.11 12.45
N LEU A 52 -16.65 -21.20 11.38
CA LEU A 52 -15.73 -22.31 11.13
C LEU A 52 -14.37 -22.04 11.79
N PRO A 53 -13.74 -23.06 12.43
CA PRO A 53 -12.37 -22.93 12.88
C PRO A 53 -11.46 -22.74 11.67
N PHE A 54 -10.50 -21.82 11.80
CA PHE A 54 -9.50 -21.60 10.75
C PHE A 54 -8.69 -22.89 10.56
N SER A 55 -8.80 -23.49 9.37
CA SER A 55 -8.06 -24.69 8.99
C SER A 55 -7.67 -24.63 7.51
N GLN A 56 -6.50 -25.18 7.18
CA GLN A 56 -6.06 -25.26 5.77
C GLN A 56 -6.98 -26.15 4.94
N VAL A 57 -7.66 -27.12 5.57
CA VAL A 57 -8.68 -27.95 4.92
C VAL A 57 -9.87 -27.11 4.46
N ASN A 58 -10.38 -26.23 5.32
CA ASN A 58 -11.49 -25.34 4.96
C ASN A 58 -11.10 -24.37 3.83
N VAL A 59 -9.89 -23.81 3.89
CA VAL A 59 -9.35 -22.95 2.82
C VAL A 59 -9.27 -23.71 1.50
N LEU A 60 -8.75 -24.94 1.51
CA LEU A 60 -8.66 -25.79 0.32
C LEU A 60 -10.04 -26.10 -0.27
N ILE A 61 -10.99 -26.53 0.56
CA ILE A 61 -12.35 -26.88 0.12
C ILE A 61 -13.04 -25.66 -0.48
N ILE A 62 -13.04 -24.52 0.22
CA ILE A 62 -13.76 -23.32 -0.24
C ILE A 62 -13.18 -22.80 -1.56
N ASN A 63 -11.85 -22.69 -1.69
CA ASN A 63 -11.26 -22.22 -2.94
C ASN A 63 -11.48 -23.21 -4.10
N SER A 64 -11.45 -24.52 -3.84
CA SER A 64 -11.72 -25.55 -4.85
C SER A 64 -13.17 -25.51 -5.32
N VAL A 65 -14.13 -25.42 -4.39
CA VAL A 65 -15.55 -25.26 -4.72
C VAL A 65 -15.78 -23.95 -5.47
N TYR A 66 -15.11 -22.87 -5.07
CA TYR A 66 -15.23 -21.57 -5.73
C TYR A 66 -14.77 -21.62 -7.19
N LEU A 67 -13.59 -22.18 -7.45
CA LEU A 67 -13.09 -22.39 -8.80
C LEU A 67 -14.04 -23.28 -9.62
N GLY A 68 -14.54 -24.36 -9.02
CA GLY A 68 -15.50 -25.27 -9.63
C GLY A 68 -16.82 -24.59 -10.02
N VAL A 69 -17.37 -23.73 -9.16
CA VAL A 69 -18.61 -22.99 -9.42
C VAL A 69 -18.43 -21.94 -10.52
N ILE A 70 -17.30 -21.22 -10.55
CA ILE A 70 -16.99 -20.28 -11.65
C ILE A 70 -16.86 -21.06 -12.97
N PHE A 71 -16.10 -22.16 -12.97
CA PHE A 71 -15.94 -23.02 -14.14
C PHE A 71 -17.30 -23.52 -14.65
N LEU A 72 -18.13 -24.07 -13.76
CA LEU A 72 -19.47 -24.54 -14.08
C LEU A 72 -20.34 -23.42 -14.65
N SER A 73 -20.32 -22.23 -14.05
CA SER A 73 -21.11 -21.08 -14.52
C SER A 73 -20.74 -20.67 -15.95
N VAL A 74 -19.45 -20.68 -16.27
CA VAL A 74 -18.92 -20.34 -17.60
C VAL A 74 -19.24 -21.43 -18.61
N LEU A 75 -19.03 -22.70 -18.25
CA LEU A 75 -19.34 -23.86 -19.09
C LEU A 75 -20.83 -23.89 -19.44
N LEU A 76 -21.70 -23.83 -18.44
CA LEU A 76 -23.15 -23.84 -18.60
C LEU A 76 -23.63 -22.65 -19.43
N GLY A 77 -23.08 -21.45 -19.19
CA GLY A 77 -23.42 -20.24 -19.94
C GLY A 77 -22.93 -20.25 -21.40
N ALA A 78 -21.86 -20.97 -21.70
CA ALA A 78 -21.35 -21.11 -23.05
C ALA A 78 -22.23 -22.04 -23.91
N ILE A 79 -22.66 -23.16 -23.32
CA ILE A 79 -23.46 -24.20 -23.97
C ILE A 79 -24.93 -23.76 -24.07
N TRP A 80 -25.53 -23.39 -22.94
CA TRP A 80 -26.98 -23.17 -22.81
C TRP A 80 -27.33 -21.72 -22.48
N ARG A 81 -28.56 -21.33 -22.85
CA ARG A 81 -29.16 -20.11 -22.31
C ARG A 81 -29.74 -20.43 -20.94
N LEU A 82 -28.97 -20.09 -19.90
CA LEU A 82 -29.34 -20.44 -18.53
C LEU A 82 -30.65 -19.77 -18.10
N PRO A 83 -31.57 -20.47 -17.41
CA PRO A 83 -32.75 -19.83 -16.84
C PRO A 83 -32.33 -18.83 -15.76
N SER A 84 -33.04 -17.71 -15.66
CA SER A 84 -32.70 -16.62 -14.73
C SER A 84 -32.59 -17.10 -13.27
N VAL A 85 -33.39 -18.09 -12.86
CA VAL A 85 -33.33 -18.67 -11.50
C VAL A 85 -32.00 -19.39 -11.24
N LEU A 86 -31.53 -20.20 -12.19
CA LEU A 86 -30.24 -20.89 -12.08
C LEU A 86 -29.08 -19.88 -12.05
N LEU A 87 -29.16 -18.80 -12.85
CA LEU A 87 -28.17 -17.73 -12.81
C LEU A 87 -28.13 -17.00 -11.47
N VAL A 88 -29.29 -16.72 -10.86
CA VAL A 88 -29.34 -16.16 -9.50
C VAL A 88 -28.68 -17.12 -8.52
N CYS A 89 -28.98 -18.43 -8.60
CA CYS A 89 -28.39 -19.45 -7.72
C CYS A 89 -26.85 -19.48 -7.87
N LEU A 90 -26.34 -19.64 -9.09
CA LEU A 90 -24.89 -19.66 -9.37
C LEU A 90 -24.19 -18.38 -8.92
N GLN A 91 -24.81 -17.22 -9.16
CA GLN A 91 -24.29 -15.94 -8.69
C GLN A 91 -24.26 -15.88 -7.15
N SER A 92 -25.31 -16.36 -6.48
CA SER A 92 -25.41 -16.33 -5.03
C SER A 92 -24.38 -17.24 -4.38
N VAL A 93 -24.19 -18.45 -4.91
CA VAL A 93 -23.13 -19.38 -4.45
C VAL A 93 -21.74 -18.77 -4.70
N THR A 94 -21.51 -18.16 -5.85
CA THR A 94 -20.24 -17.45 -6.14
C THR A 94 -19.99 -16.33 -5.13
N VAL A 95 -20.98 -15.47 -4.89
CA VAL A 95 -20.89 -14.35 -3.94
C VAL A 95 -20.67 -14.85 -2.51
N PHE A 96 -21.32 -15.96 -2.13
CA PHE A 96 -21.13 -16.60 -0.83
C PHE A 96 -19.67 -17.05 -0.62
N LEU A 97 -19.11 -17.78 -1.59
CA LEU A 97 -17.72 -18.27 -1.52
C LEU A 97 -16.73 -17.10 -1.57
N CYS A 98 -16.99 -16.11 -2.41
CA CYS A 98 -16.23 -14.88 -2.49
C CYS A 98 -16.25 -14.10 -1.17
N SER A 99 -17.40 -14.04 -0.49
CA SER A 99 -17.55 -13.40 0.82
C SER A 99 -16.84 -14.15 1.95
N PHE A 100 -16.79 -15.48 1.88
CA PHE A 100 -15.98 -16.28 2.78
C PHE A 100 -14.49 -15.95 2.62
N VAL A 101 -13.99 -15.90 1.37
CA VAL A 101 -12.59 -15.53 1.09
C VAL A 101 -12.29 -14.10 1.53
N TRP A 102 -13.22 -13.17 1.32
CA TRP A 102 -13.13 -11.79 1.80
C TRP A 102 -13.01 -11.74 3.32
N ALA A 103 -13.90 -12.41 4.05
CA ALA A 103 -13.92 -12.43 5.53
C ALA A 103 -12.66 -13.04 6.17
N LYS A 104 -11.85 -13.79 5.38
CA LYS A 104 -10.54 -14.32 5.81
C LYS A 104 -9.55 -13.23 6.22
N GLU A 105 -9.69 -12.03 5.65
CA GLU A 105 -8.75 -10.93 5.87
C GLU A 105 -8.85 -10.37 7.29
N ALA A 106 -7.78 -10.55 8.07
CA ALA A 106 -7.77 -10.24 9.50
C ALA A 106 -8.08 -8.75 9.77
N LYS A 107 -7.67 -7.84 8.89
CA LYS A 107 -7.93 -6.41 9.04
C LYS A 107 -9.43 -6.05 8.93
N LEU A 108 -10.27 -6.94 8.41
CA LEU A 108 -11.73 -6.74 8.39
C LEU A 108 -12.37 -6.82 9.77
N THR A 109 -11.74 -7.47 10.75
CA THR A 109 -12.26 -7.52 12.13
C THR A 109 -11.95 -6.25 12.93
N MET A 110 -11.03 -5.41 12.44
CA MET A 110 -10.54 -4.19 13.09
C MET A 110 -11.27 -2.94 12.60
N LEU A 111 -12.61 -2.96 12.51
CA LEU A 111 -13.39 -1.82 11.99
C LEU A 111 -13.26 -0.54 12.83
N SER A 112 -12.91 -0.68 14.11
CA SER A 112 -12.61 0.41 15.03
C SER A 112 -11.68 -0.12 16.13
N THR A 113 -10.81 0.74 16.62
CA THR A 113 -9.97 0.48 17.80
C THR A 113 -10.73 0.52 19.13
N THR A 114 -11.98 1.02 19.11
CA THR A 114 -12.83 1.18 20.30
C THR A 114 -14.21 0.53 20.09
N ASN A 115 -14.85 0.14 21.20
CA ASN A 115 -16.21 -0.41 21.20
C ASN A 115 -17.31 0.67 21.11
N VAL A 116 -16.94 1.93 20.91
CA VAL A 116 -17.87 3.06 20.83
C VAL A 116 -17.97 3.51 19.37
N ILE A 117 -19.16 4.01 18.99
CA ILE A 117 -19.35 4.62 17.68
C ILE A 117 -18.48 5.87 17.60
N ASN A 118 -17.48 5.83 16.73
CA ASN A 118 -16.56 6.93 16.46
C ASN A 118 -16.47 7.19 14.94
N THR A 119 -15.76 8.24 14.58
CA THR A 119 -15.56 8.62 13.17
C THR A 119 -14.90 7.50 12.35
N GLU A 120 -13.94 6.78 12.94
CA GLU A 120 -13.25 5.66 12.30
C GLU A 120 -14.23 4.55 11.89
N LEU A 121 -15.08 4.10 12.81
CA LEU A 121 -16.09 3.07 12.58
C LEU A 121 -17.04 3.47 11.45
N ILE A 122 -17.55 4.70 11.48
CA ILE A 122 -18.49 5.22 10.48
C ILE A 122 -17.84 5.25 9.10
N LEU A 123 -16.59 5.73 8.99
CA LEU A 123 -15.86 5.78 7.73
C LEU A 123 -15.56 4.38 7.18
N ASN A 124 -15.18 3.44 8.04
CA ASN A 124 -14.86 2.06 7.64
C ASN A 124 -16.11 1.31 7.16
N ILE A 125 -17.22 1.38 7.90
CA ILE A 125 -18.50 0.77 7.47
C ILE A 125 -19.01 1.42 6.17
N SER A 126 -18.98 2.75 6.09
CA SER A 126 -19.41 3.48 4.88
C SER A 126 -18.57 3.11 3.66
N SER A 127 -17.28 2.84 3.86
CA SER A 127 -16.36 2.38 2.80
C SER A 127 -16.74 0.97 2.29
N VAL A 128 -17.10 0.04 3.19
CA VAL A 128 -17.59 -1.29 2.80
C VAL A 128 -18.88 -1.17 1.99
N VAL A 129 -19.84 -0.38 2.48
CA VAL A 129 -21.13 -0.15 1.80
C VAL A 129 -20.90 0.47 0.41
N LEU A 130 -20.05 1.50 0.33
CA LEU A 130 -19.69 2.13 -0.94
C LEU A 130 -19.05 1.12 -1.90
N GLY A 131 -18.17 0.24 -1.41
CA GLY A 131 -17.59 -0.84 -2.21
C GLY A 131 -18.65 -1.72 -2.85
N PHE A 132 -19.61 -2.22 -2.07
CA PHE A 132 -20.69 -3.04 -2.61
C PHE A 132 -21.63 -2.29 -3.56
N VAL A 133 -21.85 -0.99 -3.33
CA VAL A 133 -22.58 -0.13 -4.29
C VAL A 133 -21.82 -0.08 -5.63
N LEU A 134 -20.51 0.16 -5.62
CA LEU A 134 -19.69 0.19 -6.84
C LEU A 134 -19.67 -1.17 -7.56
N ILE A 135 -19.63 -2.29 -6.81
CA ILE A 135 -19.78 -3.65 -7.34
C ILE A 135 -21.12 -3.86 -8.04
N ALA A 136 -22.22 -3.36 -7.47
CA ALA A 136 -23.53 -3.42 -8.11
C ALA A 136 -23.57 -2.56 -9.40
N LEU A 137 -23.02 -1.34 -9.34
CA LEU A 137 -22.99 -0.42 -10.48
C LEU A 137 -22.17 -0.99 -11.64
N ILE A 138 -20.98 -1.54 -11.40
CA ILE A 138 -20.15 -2.11 -12.46
C ILE A 138 -20.79 -3.35 -13.09
N LYS A 139 -21.44 -4.22 -12.30
CA LYS A 139 -22.20 -5.36 -12.82
C LYS A 139 -23.30 -4.88 -13.77
N ILE A 140 -24.08 -3.88 -13.36
CA ILE A 140 -25.14 -3.29 -14.19
C ILE A 140 -24.52 -2.69 -15.46
N ALA A 141 -23.46 -1.90 -15.32
CA ALA A 141 -22.74 -1.24 -16.41
C ALA A 141 -22.29 -2.25 -17.48
N VAL A 142 -21.63 -3.34 -17.06
CA VAL A 142 -21.19 -4.45 -17.91
C VAL A 142 -22.37 -5.14 -18.59
N SER A 143 -23.45 -5.43 -17.86
CA SER A 143 -24.63 -6.10 -18.44
C SER A 143 -25.32 -5.26 -19.54
N LEU A 144 -25.23 -3.93 -19.45
CA LEU A 144 -25.83 -3.02 -20.42
C LEU A 144 -25.02 -2.92 -21.72
N THR A 145 -23.69 -2.95 -21.63
CA THR A 145 -22.79 -2.81 -22.78
C THR A 145 -22.51 -4.13 -23.47
N THR A 146 -22.44 -5.24 -22.72
CA THR A 146 -22.14 -6.56 -23.30
C THR A 146 -23.35 -7.23 -23.95
N LYS A 147 -24.56 -6.66 -23.80
CA LYS A 147 -25.78 -7.09 -24.51
C LYS A 147 -25.65 -7.02 -26.03
N SER A 148 -24.88 -6.06 -26.57
CA SER A 148 -24.67 -5.91 -28.01
C SER A 148 -23.58 -6.82 -28.57
N LEU A 149 -22.81 -7.50 -27.72
CA LEU A 149 -21.77 -8.42 -28.17
C LEU A 149 -22.40 -9.70 -28.75
N SER A 150 -21.72 -10.30 -29.73
CA SER A 150 -22.09 -11.61 -30.26
C SER A 150 -21.96 -12.70 -29.19
N LYS A 151 -22.67 -13.83 -29.35
CA LYS A 151 -22.57 -14.97 -28.42
C LYS A 151 -21.12 -15.44 -28.27
N MET A 152 -20.38 -15.51 -29.39
CA MET A 152 -18.97 -15.91 -29.41
C MET A 152 -18.09 -14.94 -28.61
N ALA A 153 -18.25 -13.63 -28.81
CA ALA A 153 -17.47 -12.62 -28.07
C ALA A 153 -17.76 -12.65 -26.56
N ARG A 154 -19.03 -12.83 -26.15
CA ARG A 154 -19.38 -13.00 -24.73
C ARG A 154 -18.76 -14.26 -24.14
N ASN A 155 -18.82 -15.38 -24.86
CA ASN A 155 -18.23 -16.64 -24.39
C ASN A 155 -16.70 -16.54 -24.26
N ALA A 156 -16.03 -15.90 -25.22
CA ALA A 156 -14.59 -15.63 -25.15
C ALA A 156 -14.24 -14.73 -23.94
N LEU A 157 -15.05 -13.71 -23.67
CA LEU A 157 -14.89 -12.84 -22.50
C LEU A 157 -15.09 -13.61 -21.18
N CYS A 158 -16.13 -14.45 -21.08
CA CYS A 158 -16.34 -15.31 -19.91
C CYS A 158 -15.19 -16.29 -19.69
N LEU A 159 -14.65 -16.87 -20.76
CA LEU A 159 -13.48 -17.75 -20.69
C LEU A 159 -12.23 -17.00 -20.21
N LEU A 160 -11.99 -15.79 -20.72
CA LEU A 160 -10.88 -14.95 -20.25
C LEU A 160 -11.03 -14.63 -18.75
N LEU A 161 -12.24 -14.25 -18.31
CA LEU A 161 -12.52 -13.98 -16.89
C LEU A 161 -12.35 -15.23 -16.01
N LEU A 162 -12.69 -16.41 -16.51
CA LEU A 162 -12.42 -17.69 -15.83
C LEU A 162 -10.92 -17.90 -15.66
N VAL A 163 -10.12 -17.71 -16.71
CA VAL A 163 -8.66 -17.85 -16.64
C VAL A 163 -8.07 -16.86 -15.62
N LEU A 164 -8.52 -15.60 -15.66
CA LEU A 164 -8.08 -14.57 -14.71
C LEU A 164 -8.46 -14.92 -13.25
N ALA A 165 -9.65 -15.46 -13.00
CA ALA A 165 -10.07 -15.92 -11.68
C ALA A 165 -9.31 -17.17 -11.22
N ALA A 166 -8.99 -18.06 -12.15
CA ALA A 166 -8.32 -19.31 -11.86
C ALA A 166 -6.90 -19.09 -11.34
N LEU A 167 -6.19 -18.04 -11.77
CA LEU A 167 -4.82 -17.74 -11.36
C LEU A 167 -4.65 -17.59 -9.82
N PRO A 168 -5.33 -16.66 -9.12
CA PRO A 168 -5.18 -16.55 -7.68
C PRO A 168 -5.79 -17.75 -6.94
N LEU A 169 -6.91 -18.31 -7.44
CA LEU A 169 -7.57 -19.45 -6.79
C LEU A 169 -6.72 -20.72 -6.83
N SER A 170 -6.07 -21.02 -7.95
CA SER A 170 -5.14 -22.14 -8.04
C SER A 170 -3.93 -21.94 -7.15
N GLY A 171 -3.43 -20.70 -7.01
CA GLY A 171 -2.37 -20.36 -6.07
C GLY A 171 -2.73 -20.69 -4.62
N GLU A 172 -3.91 -20.27 -4.16
CA GLU A 172 -4.41 -20.57 -2.81
C GLU A 172 -4.64 -22.08 -2.60
N ILE A 173 -5.18 -22.78 -3.60
CA ILE A 173 -5.40 -24.23 -3.57
C ILE A 173 -4.07 -24.99 -3.44
N ILE A 174 -3.09 -24.67 -4.30
CA ILE A 174 -1.77 -25.30 -4.27
C ILE A 174 -1.07 -25.01 -2.94
N LEU A 175 -1.13 -23.76 -2.46
CA LEU A 175 -0.55 -23.39 -1.17
C LEU A 175 -1.19 -24.17 -0.01
N ALA A 176 -2.51 -24.34 -0.01
CA ALA A 176 -3.21 -25.11 1.01
C ALA A 176 -2.82 -26.61 0.94
N CYS A 177 -2.71 -27.19 -0.25
CA CYS A 177 -2.23 -28.56 -0.44
C CYS A 177 -0.80 -28.76 0.08
N MET A 178 0.10 -27.80 -0.14
CA MET A 178 1.48 -27.84 0.38
C MET A 178 1.50 -27.76 1.91
N LYS A 179 0.70 -26.87 2.51
CA LYS A 179 0.59 -26.74 3.97
C LYS A 179 0.00 -27.98 4.65
N LEU A 180 -0.84 -28.74 3.93
CA LEU A 180 -1.42 -30.01 4.39
C LEU A 180 -0.53 -31.22 4.11
N GLY A 181 0.63 -31.06 3.45
CA GLY A 181 1.51 -32.16 3.07
C GLY A 181 0.99 -33.04 1.93
N ILE A 182 -0.07 -32.62 1.22
CA ILE A 182 -0.61 -33.32 0.05
C ILE A 182 0.35 -33.18 -1.15
N LEU A 183 0.96 -32.00 -1.28
CA LEU A 183 1.98 -31.70 -2.29
C LEU A 183 3.31 -31.38 -1.61
N GLY A 184 4.41 -31.78 -2.24
CA GLY A 184 5.76 -31.43 -1.79
C GLY A 184 6.10 -29.96 -1.98
N LEU A 185 7.13 -29.49 -1.25
CA LEU A 185 7.71 -28.17 -1.42
C LEU A 185 8.65 -28.16 -2.64
N ASP A 186 8.17 -27.64 -3.77
CA ASP A 186 8.95 -27.47 -4.99
C ASP A 186 9.20 -25.98 -5.29
N LYS A 187 10.39 -25.65 -5.81
CA LYS A 187 10.78 -24.27 -6.14
C LYS A 187 9.89 -23.67 -7.22
N GLY A 188 9.48 -24.47 -8.21
CA GLY A 188 8.57 -24.06 -9.28
C GLY A 188 7.17 -23.76 -8.75
N LEU A 189 6.61 -24.66 -7.93
CA LEU A 189 5.31 -24.46 -7.28
C LEU A 189 5.31 -23.21 -6.38
N LEU A 190 6.35 -23.03 -5.55
CA LEU A 190 6.49 -21.84 -4.70
C LEU A 190 6.58 -20.55 -5.53
N SER A 191 7.36 -20.56 -6.62
CA SER A 191 7.47 -19.41 -7.51
C SER A 191 6.13 -19.07 -8.16
N TYR A 192 5.39 -20.09 -8.61
CA TYR A 192 4.06 -19.91 -9.20
C TYR A 192 3.08 -19.32 -8.18
N VAL A 193 2.92 -19.98 -7.02
CA VAL A 193 2.03 -19.56 -5.94
C VAL A 193 2.32 -18.11 -5.56
N SER A 194 3.59 -17.77 -5.31
CA SER A 194 4.01 -16.40 -4.97
C SER A 194 3.59 -15.39 -6.02
N LYS A 195 3.82 -15.67 -7.31
CA LYS A 195 3.45 -14.75 -8.40
C LYS A 195 1.93 -14.55 -8.48
N VAL A 196 1.15 -15.62 -8.50
CA VAL A 196 -0.30 -15.50 -8.74
C VAL A 196 -1.07 -14.93 -7.55
N THR A 197 -0.58 -15.11 -6.32
CA THR A 197 -1.20 -14.53 -5.12
C THR A 197 -0.72 -13.10 -4.87
N ASN A 198 0.58 -12.81 -5.02
CA ASN A 198 1.16 -11.48 -4.75
C ASN A 198 0.73 -10.42 -5.78
N PHE A 199 0.52 -10.81 -7.04
CA PHE A 199 0.06 -9.90 -8.09
C PHE A 199 -1.46 -9.89 -8.30
N SER A 200 -2.23 -10.48 -7.38
CA SER A 200 -3.70 -10.54 -7.48
C SER A 200 -4.38 -9.16 -7.56
N TRP A 201 -3.76 -8.11 -7.01
CA TRP A 201 -4.24 -6.73 -7.10
C TRP A 201 -4.36 -6.20 -8.54
N ILE A 202 -3.50 -6.69 -9.46
CA ILE A 202 -3.52 -6.32 -10.88
C ILE A 202 -4.84 -6.74 -11.55
N LEU A 203 -5.52 -7.77 -11.04
CA LEU A 203 -6.77 -8.27 -11.61
C LEU A 203 -7.87 -7.21 -11.59
N SER A 204 -7.91 -6.33 -10.57
CA SER A 204 -8.88 -5.23 -10.51
C SER A 204 -8.70 -4.27 -11.69
N TYR A 205 -7.45 -3.93 -12.00
CA TYR A 205 -7.11 -3.08 -13.15
C TYR A 205 -7.36 -3.79 -14.48
N ALA A 206 -7.04 -5.08 -14.59
CA ALA A 206 -7.33 -5.89 -15.77
C ALA A 206 -8.84 -5.94 -16.05
N VAL A 207 -9.67 -6.11 -15.01
CA VAL A 207 -11.13 -6.06 -15.12
C VAL A 207 -11.59 -4.69 -15.62
N LEU A 208 -11.11 -3.58 -15.05
CA LEU A 208 -11.46 -2.24 -15.53
C LEU A 208 -11.03 -1.99 -16.98
N ALA A 209 -9.88 -2.50 -17.39
CA ALA A 209 -9.43 -2.44 -18.78
C ALA A 209 -10.38 -3.21 -19.71
N LEU A 210 -10.79 -4.43 -19.33
CA LEU A 210 -11.76 -5.22 -20.09
C LEU A 210 -13.14 -4.55 -20.18
N VAL A 211 -13.63 -3.93 -19.09
CA VAL A 211 -14.88 -3.15 -19.14
C VAL A 211 -14.72 -1.94 -20.08
N SER A 212 -13.58 -1.25 -20.04
CA SER A 212 -13.29 -0.12 -20.95
C SER A 212 -13.28 -0.54 -22.42
N ILE A 213 -12.75 -1.74 -22.73
CA ILE A 213 -12.84 -2.34 -24.07
C ILE A 213 -14.31 -2.60 -24.44
N CYS A 214 -15.11 -3.18 -23.53
CA CYS A 214 -16.54 -3.43 -23.80
C CYS A 214 -17.31 -2.13 -24.08
N VAL A 215 -17.02 -1.06 -23.34
CA VAL A 215 -17.61 0.27 -23.57
C VAL A 215 -17.20 0.83 -24.92
N THR A 216 -15.93 0.69 -25.30
CA THR A 216 -15.41 1.13 -26.60
C THR A 216 -16.09 0.39 -27.74
N VAL A 217 -16.18 -0.94 -27.64
CA VAL A 217 -16.90 -1.76 -28.62
C VAL A 217 -18.38 -1.36 -28.71
N PHE A 218 -19.05 -1.16 -27.58
CA PHE A 218 -20.44 -0.67 -27.56
C PHE A 218 -20.58 0.72 -28.22
N PHE A 219 -19.64 1.62 -27.97
CA PHE A 219 -19.65 2.95 -28.57
C PHE A 219 -19.52 2.86 -30.10
N VAL A 220 -18.56 2.08 -30.59
CA VAL A 220 -18.31 1.91 -32.02
C VAL A 220 -19.46 1.18 -32.73
N THR A 221 -19.98 0.11 -32.13
CA THR A 221 -21.00 -0.74 -32.80
C THR A 221 -22.43 -0.24 -32.63
N GLN A 222 -22.74 0.43 -31.50
CA GLN A 222 -24.11 0.88 -31.22
C GLN A 222 -24.26 2.40 -31.31
N THR A 223 -23.32 3.16 -30.74
CA THR A 223 -23.50 4.62 -30.58
C THR A 223 -23.17 5.38 -31.86
N ARG A 224 -22.04 5.08 -32.53
CA ARG A 224 -21.66 5.75 -33.79
C ARG A 224 -22.69 5.57 -34.91
N PRO A 225 -23.24 4.37 -35.19
CA PRO A 225 -24.25 4.21 -36.24
C PRO A 225 -25.53 4.99 -35.95
N LEU A 226 -25.94 5.10 -34.68
CA LEU A 226 -27.08 5.92 -34.30
C LEU A 226 -26.84 7.41 -34.57
N GLN A 227 -25.61 7.92 -34.40
CA GLN A 227 -25.25 9.29 -34.77
C GLN A 227 -25.39 9.53 -36.27
N GLU A 228 -24.97 8.57 -37.09
CA GLU A 228 -25.12 8.64 -38.54
C GLU A 228 -26.58 8.57 -38.97
N GLN A 229 -27.39 7.69 -38.36
CA GLN A 229 -28.82 7.57 -38.63
C GLN A 229 -29.57 8.87 -38.31
N VAL A 230 -29.25 9.53 -37.19
CA VAL A 230 -29.84 10.85 -36.86
C VAL A 230 -29.52 11.89 -37.93
N LYS A 231 -28.27 11.92 -38.42
CA LYS A 231 -27.82 12.87 -39.45
C LYS A 231 -28.49 12.63 -40.81
N ARG A 232 -28.69 11.36 -41.18
CA ARG A 232 -29.29 10.96 -42.46
C ARG A 232 -30.82 10.98 -42.46
N ALA A 233 -31.47 11.09 -41.30
CA ALA A 233 -32.93 11.08 -41.21
C ALA A 233 -33.55 12.31 -41.88
N GLU A 234 -34.34 12.06 -42.93
CA GLU A 234 -35.04 13.08 -43.72
C GLU A 234 -36.30 13.56 -42.99
N SER A 235 -37.08 12.65 -42.40
CA SER A 235 -38.32 13.01 -41.70
C SER A 235 -38.06 13.43 -40.24
N ALA A 236 -38.87 14.38 -39.76
CA ALA A 236 -38.79 14.85 -38.37
C ALA A 236 -39.12 13.74 -37.35
N ILE A 237 -40.01 12.81 -37.71
CA ILE A 237 -40.45 11.71 -36.82
C ILE A 237 -39.35 10.67 -36.68
N GLU A 238 -38.71 10.25 -37.77
CA GLU A 238 -37.57 9.31 -37.73
C GLU A 238 -36.39 9.92 -36.99
N ARG A 239 -36.08 11.19 -37.24
CA ARG A 239 -35.01 11.90 -36.52
C ARG A 239 -35.25 11.88 -35.02
N ARG A 240 -36.48 12.13 -34.55
CA ARG A 240 -36.84 12.05 -33.12
C ARG A 240 -36.66 10.64 -32.55
N LYS A 241 -37.05 9.59 -33.28
CA LYS A 241 -36.85 8.19 -32.86
C LYS A 241 -35.37 7.83 -32.74
N HIS A 242 -34.56 8.12 -33.75
CA HIS A 242 -33.11 7.86 -33.71
C HIS A 242 -32.41 8.70 -32.63
N GLN A 243 -32.83 9.95 -32.42
CA GLN A 243 -32.29 10.80 -31.36
C GLN A 243 -32.58 10.22 -29.96
N ALA A 244 -33.78 9.70 -29.72
CA ALA A 244 -34.12 9.05 -28.46
C ALA A 244 -33.25 7.79 -28.22
N ALA A 245 -33.04 6.98 -29.25
CA ALA A 245 -32.15 5.82 -29.18
C ALA A 245 -30.69 6.22 -28.91
N LEU A 246 -30.19 7.25 -29.59
CA LEU A 246 -28.85 7.81 -29.38
C LEU A 246 -28.67 8.33 -27.95
N ASN A 247 -29.63 9.10 -27.44
CA ASN A 247 -29.59 9.62 -26.06
C ASN A 247 -29.54 8.48 -25.03
N SER A 248 -30.27 7.39 -25.27
CA SER A 248 -30.23 6.18 -24.44
C SER A 248 -28.87 5.49 -24.49
N ALA A 249 -28.30 5.30 -25.70
CA ALA A 249 -26.97 4.71 -25.88
C ALA A 249 -25.88 5.56 -25.20
N GLN A 250 -25.89 6.88 -25.41
CA GLN A 250 -24.97 7.82 -24.78
C GLN A 250 -25.10 7.86 -23.26
N ARG A 251 -26.32 7.70 -22.71
CA ARG A 251 -26.51 7.59 -21.25
C ARG A 251 -25.83 6.35 -20.69
N LYS A 252 -25.92 5.20 -21.38
CA LYS A 252 -25.25 3.96 -20.99
C LYS A 252 -23.72 4.11 -21.03
N VAL A 253 -23.18 4.74 -22.08
CA VAL A 253 -21.75 5.04 -22.19
C VAL A 253 -21.28 5.95 -21.05
N ARG A 254 -21.96 7.09 -20.82
CA ARG A 254 -21.63 8.01 -19.72
C ARG A 254 -21.70 7.34 -18.35
N PHE A 255 -22.73 6.54 -18.10
CA PHE A 255 -22.87 5.77 -16.86
C PHE A 255 -21.71 4.78 -16.67
N ASN A 256 -21.31 4.07 -17.72
CA ASN A 256 -20.17 3.15 -17.66
C ASN A 256 -18.87 3.90 -17.39
N ILE A 257 -18.59 4.99 -18.12
CA ILE A 257 -17.37 5.80 -17.94
C ILE A 257 -17.31 6.34 -16.50
N ALA A 258 -18.40 6.90 -15.98
CA ALA A 258 -18.46 7.41 -14.61
C ALA A 258 -18.20 6.30 -13.58
N THR A 259 -18.76 5.11 -13.79
CA THR A 259 -18.53 3.95 -12.91
C THR A 259 -17.06 3.50 -12.93
N ILE A 260 -16.47 3.36 -14.13
CA ILE A 260 -15.05 2.99 -14.30
C ILE A 260 -14.15 4.04 -13.64
N ALA A 261 -14.39 5.33 -13.91
CA ALA A 261 -13.59 6.41 -13.36
C ALA A 261 -13.66 6.44 -11.82
N THR A 262 -14.84 6.25 -11.24
CA THR A 262 -15.01 6.23 -9.78
C THR A 262 -14.24 5.07 -9.15
N ILE A 263 -14.32 3.87 -9.73
CA ILE A 263 -13.58 2.70 -9.23
C ILE A 263 -12.07 2.89 -9.42
N LEU A 264 -11.65 3.40 -10.57
CA LEU A 264 -10.23 3.66 -10.87
C LEU A 264 -9.64 4.67 -9.89
N VAL A 265 -10.34 5.77 -9.61
CA VAL A 265 -9.91 6.76 -8.61
C VAL A 265 -9.81 6.13 -7.22
N ALA A 266 -10.77 5.29 -6.82
CA ALA A 266 -10.71 4.60 -5.55
C ALA A 266 -9.50 3.66 -5.43
N LEU A 267 -9.20 2.90 -6.49
CA LEU A 267 -8.04 2.00 -6.53
C LEU A 267 -6.71 2.78 -6.55
N LEU A 268 -6.58 3.80 -7.42
CA LEU A 268 -5.37 4.61 -7.51
C LEU A 268 -5.13 5.41 -6.23
N PHE A 269 -6.17 5.93 -5.58
CA PHE A 269 -6.02 6.59 -4.29
C PHE A 269 -5.50 5.61 -3.23
N TRP A 270 -5.98 4.37 -3.23
CA TRP A 270 -5.46 3.35 -2.32
C TRP A 270 -3.96 3.11 -2.59
N ASP A 271 -3.60 2.74 -3.82
CA ASP A 271 -2.23 2.33 -4.17
C ASP A 271 -1.21 3.47 -4.10
N LEU A 272 -1.61 4.69 -4.49
CA LEU A 272 -0.70 5.84 -4.60
C LEU A 272 -0.71 6.75 -3.38
N VAL A 273 -1.72 6.69 -2.51
CA VAL A 273 -1.84 7.62 -1.37
C VAL A 273 -2.06 6.87 -0.07
N ALA A 274 -3.13 6.08 0.05
CA ALA A 274 -3.57 5.54 1.34
C ALA A 274 -2.72 4.37 1.84
N SER A 275 -2.15 3.56 0.96
CA SER A 275 -1.33 2.41 1.31
C SER A 275 0.16 2.71 1.39
N GLN A 276 0.58 3.97 1.19
CA GLN A 276 1.98 4.33 1.30
C GLN A 276 2.46 4.07 2.74
N PRO A 277 3.65 3.45 2.92
CA PRO A 277 4.22 3.30 4.26
C PRO A 277 4.48 4.68 4.84
N ILE A 278 4.42 4.78 6.17
CA ILE A 278 4.81 5.99 6.87
C ILE A 278 6.30 6.24 6.55
N ARG A 279 6.63 7.45 6.09
CA ARG A 279 8.00 7.85 5.76
C ARG A 279 8.48 8.94 6.70
N ARG A 280 9.80 9.03 6.86
CA ARG A 280 10.46 10.15 7.55
C ARG A 280 10.18 11.44 6.77
N SER A 281 9.99 12.55 7.49
CA SER A 281 10.11 13.89 6.87
C SER A 281 11.55 14.11 6.40
N GLU A 282 11.72 14.96 5.39
CA GLU A 282 13.04 15.34 4.89
C GLU A 282 13.89 15.95 6.01
N ALA A 283 15.19 15.65 6.01
CA ALA A 283 16.13 16.18 6.97
C ALA A 283 16.77 17.46 6.42
N GLN A 284 16.75 18.55 7.20
CA GLN A 284 17.49 19.73 6.86
C GLN A 284 18.99 19.51 7.10
N ARG A 285 19.77 19.69 6.05
CA ARG A 285 21.23 19.67 6.14
C ARG A 285 21.74 20.77 7.05
N ILE A 286 22.58 20.42 8.04
CA ILE A 286 23.23 21.39 8.94
C ILE A 286 24.75 21.22 8.94
N GLU A 287 25.44 22.34 8.99
CA GLU A 287 26.90 22.41 9.04
C GLU A 287 27.38 22.84 10.43
N VAL A 288 28.60 22.42 10.77
CA VAL A 288 29.26 22.81 12.01
C VAL A 288 29.86 24.20 11.80
N ALA A 289 29.52 25.14 12.68
CA ALA A 289 30.06 26.49 12.67
C ALA A 289 31.53 26.52 13.16
N ALA A 290 32.16 27.69 13.08
CA ALA A 290 33.57 27.87 13.42
C ALA A 290 33.90 27.54 14.89
N ASP A 291 32.91 27.56 15.78
CA ASP A 291 33.04 27.21 17.19
C ASP A 291 32.92 25.69 17.46
N GLY A 292 32.81 24.87 16.42
CA GLY A 292 32.75 23.42 16.53
C GLY A 292 31.38 22.88 16.97
N ALA A 293 30.32 23.68 16.85
CA ALA A 293 28.95 23.26 17.14
C ALA A 293 27.99 23.49 15.95
N VAL A 294 26.88 22.75 15.93
CA VAL A 294 25.73 23.08 15.08
C VAL A 294 24.78 23.98 15.87
N HIS A 295 24.21 24.96 15.20
CA HIS A 295 23.30 25.96 15.78
C HIS A 295 21.95 25.89 15.06
N VAL A 296 20.90 25.56 15.80
CA VAL A 296 19.53 25.51 15.28
C VAL A 296 18.71 26.65 15.89
N PRO A 297 18.34 27.68 15.11
CA PRO A 297 17.54 28.78 15.62
C PRO A 297 16.17 28.34 16.14
N ILE A 298 15.78 28.83 17.32
CA ILE A 298 14.44 28.62 17.86
C ILE A 298 13.47 29.52 17.10
N SER A 299 12.96 28.99 15.99
CA SER A 299 11.98 29.68 15.15
C SER A 299 10.54 29.29 15.52
N GLU A 300 9.55 30.04 14.99
CA GLU A 300 8.13 29.65 15.10
C GLU A 300 7.86 28.23 14.60
N GLN A 301 8.64 27.75 13.62
CA GLN A 301 8.52 26.37 13.15
C GLN A 301 8.95 25.41 14.25
N LEU A 302 10.07 25.66 14.94
CA LEU A 302 10.63 24.73 15.93
C LEU A 302 9.75 24.55 17.18
N ILE A 303 8.86 25.52 17.46
CA ILE A 303 7.93 25.52 18.60
C ILE A 303 6.50 25.11 18.21
N ASP A 304 6.28 24.60 17.01
CA ASP A 304 4.94 24.22 16.51
C ASP A 304 4.42 22.86 17.05
N GLY A 305 5.16 22.24 17.97
CA GLY A 305 4.85 20.91 18.50
C GLY A 305 5.11 19.76 17.52
N LYS A 306 5.76 20.03 16.39
CA LYS A 306 6.12 19.01 15.39
C LYS A 306 7.58 18.60 15.47
N LEU A 307 7.84 17.45 14.87
CA LEU A 307 9.16 16.90 14.67
C LEU A 307 9.85 17.60 13.50
N HIS A 308 10.95 18.30 13.78
CA HIS A 308 11.83 18.93 12.80
C HIS A 308 13.13 18.15 12.71
N ARG A 309 13.44 17.63 11.53
CA ARG A 309 14.57 16.73 11.32
C ARG A 309 15.74 17.47 10.69
N PHE A 310 16.93 17.13 11.17
CA PHE A 310 18.20 17.65 10.70
C PHE A 310 19.17 16.50 10.42
N GLU A 311 20.15 16.76 9.58
CA GLU A 311 21.24 15.83 9.33
C GLU A 311 22.59 16.54 9.27
N TRP A 312 23.57 15.90 9.89
CA TRP A 312 24.98 16.27 9.82
C TRP A 312 25.75 15.11 9.21
N VAL A 313 26.73 15.39 8.35
CA VAL A 313 27.61 14.38 7.76
C VAL A 313 28.97 14.55 8.39
N ALA A 314 29.41 13.46 8.99
CA ALA A 314 30.74 13.36 9.55
C ALA A 314 31.80 13.33 8.45
N SER A 315 33.05 13.53 8.86
CA SER A 315 34.18 13.51 7.93
C SER A 315 34.40 12.15 7.27
N ASP A 316 33.83 11.07 7.81
CA ASP A 316 33.84 9.72 7.22
C ASP A 316 32.67 9.47 6.24
N GLY A 317 31.81 10.47 6.04
CA GLY A 317 30.66 10.42 5.15
C GLY A 317 29.39 9.89 5.81
N LYS A 318 29.45 9.41 7.07
CA LYS A 318 28.25 8.94 7.76
C LYS A 318 27.27 10.08 8.02
N VAL A 319 26.00 9.83 7.71
CA VAL A 319 24.89 10.75 7.95
C VAL A 319 24.32 10.51 9.34
N VAL A 320 24.60 11.45 10.25
CA VAL A 320 24.01 11.49 11.59
C VAL A 320 22.72 12.31 11.53
N ARG A 321 21.58 11.63 11.69
CA ARG A 321 20.28 12.29 11.75
C ARG A 321 19.87 12.57 13.17
N PHE A 322 19.26 13.72 13.38
CA PHE A 322 18.64 14.06 14.65
C PHE A 322 17.35 14.82 14.39
N PHE A 323 16.49 14.90 15.38
CA PHE A 323 15.33 15.76 15.31
C PHE A 323 15.10 16.49 16.62
N ILE A 324 14.40 17.60 16.49
CA ILE A 324 13.98 18.46 17.58
C ILE A 324 12.45 18.51 17.54
N ILE A 325 11.83 18.34 18.70
CA ILE A 325 10.39 18.51 18.87
C ILE A 325 10.14 19.33 20.13
N ASP A 326 9.31 20.36 20.02
CA ASP A 326 8.74 20.99 21.22
C ASP A 326 7.69 20.05 21.80
N ARG A 327 7.96 19.48 22.97
CA ARG A 327 7.09 18.46 23.57
C ARG A 327 5.71 19.01 23.91
N PHE A 328 5.61 20.32 24.10
CA PHE A 328 4.38 21.04 24.37
C PHE A 328 4.38 22.32 23.54
N ALA A 329 3.63 22.32 22.44
CA ALA A 329 3.67 23.38 21.44
C ALA A 329 3.61 24.79 22.06
N GLY A 330 4.67 25.59 21.84
CA GLY A 330 4.81 26.96 22.30
C GLY A 330 5.39 27.11 23.71
N GLU A 331 5.75 26.02 24.40
CA GLU A 331 6.34 26.07 25.75
C GLU A 331 7.88 25.91 25.74
N GLU A 332 8.48 25.73 24.55
CA GLU A 332 9.93 25.57 24.37
C GLU A 332 10.52 24.41 25.20
N LYS A 333 9.74 23.33 25.37
CA LYS A 333 10.15 22.13 26.08
C LYS A 333 10.73 21.13 25.10
N PHE A 334 11.90 21.45 24.55
CA PHE A 334 12.51 20.65 23.49
C PHE A 334 12.89 19.22 23.94
N GLY A 335 12.63 18.27 23.06
CA GLY A 335 13.29 16.97 23.00
C GLY A 335 14.28 16.99 21.84
N VAL A 336 15.57 16.96 22.14
CA VAL A 336 16.67 16.94 21.16
C VAL A 336 17.29 15.54 21.18
N VAL A 337 17.10 14.79 20.09
CA VAL A 337 17.33 13.35 20.06
C VAL A 337 17.89 12.91 18.71
N PHE A 338 18.71 11.86 18.70
CA PHE A 338 19.08 11.18 17.47
C PHE A 338 17.85 10.50 16.87
N ASP A 339 17.75 10.51 15.53
CA ASP A 339 16.67 9.82 14.81
C ASP A 339 16.99 8.32 14.67
N ALA A 340 17.20 7.68 15.83
CA ALA A 340 17.57 6.28 15.96
C ALA A 340 17.04 5.69 17.28
N CYS A 341 16.82 4.38 17.29
CA CYS A 341 16.29 3.61 18.42
C CYS A 341 17.35 2.65 18.93
N MET A 342 17.54 2.56 20.25
CA MET A 342 18.48 1.59 20.85
C MET A 342 18.16 0.13 20.50
N LEU A 343 16.89 -0.18 20.25
CA LEU A 343 16.41 -1.54 19.95
C LEU A 343 16.27 -1.81 18.45
N CYS A 344 15.88 -0.80 17.67
CA CYS A 344 15.51 -0.96 16.27
C CYS A 344 16.51 -0.36 15.28
N GLY A 345 17.58 0.26 15.77
CA GLY A 345 18.61 0.89 14.93
C GLY A 345 18.13 2.17 14.26
N ASP A 346 18.59 2.39 13.04
CA ASP A 346 18.52 3.67 12.31
C ASP A 346 17.28 3.84 11.44
N ALA A 347 16.26 2.98 11.59
CA ALA A 347 14.99 3.13 10.88
C ALA A 347 14.37 4.53 11.12
N GLY A 348 14.54 5.06 12.33
CA GLY A 348 14.09 6.39 12.72
C GLY A 348 12.60 6.47 13.04
N TYR A 349 12.10 7.69 13.11
CA TYR A 349 10.76 8.01 13.58
C TYR A 349 10.01 8.87 12.57
N ALA A 350 8.67 8.87 12.65
CA ALA A 350 7.84 9.79 11.90
C ALA A 350 6.69 10.29 12.76
N GLN A 351 6.30 11.54 12.56
CA GLN A 351 5.11 12.08 13.21
C GLN A 351 3.88 11.81 12.34
N VAL A 352 2.87 11.19 12.92
CA VAL A 352 1.58 10.89 12.28
C VAL A 352 0.49 11.51 13.14
N GLY A 353 -0.06 12.64 12.68
CA GLY A 353 -0.98 13.43 13.48
C GLY A 353 -0.29 13.98 14.73
N ASP A 354 -0.82 13.64 15.91
CA ASP A 354 -0.33 14.04 17.23
C ASP A 354 0.58 12.98 17.89
N GLN A 355 0.99 11.95 17.14
CA GLN A 355 1.83 10.86 17.63
C GLN A 355 3.17 10.84 16.91
N VAL A 356 4.23 10.44 17.62
CA VAL A 356 5.51 10.05 17.01
C VAL A 356 5.57 8.52 16.99
N VAL A 357 5.95 7.91 15.87
CA VAL A 357 5.92 6.46 15.67
C VAL A 357 7.29 5.97 15.24
N CYS A 358 7.78 4.89 15.86
CA CYS A 358 9.00 4.20 15.41
C CYS A 358 8.72 3.46 14.10
N LEU A 359 9.50 3.74 13.06
CA LEU A 359 9.27 3.18 11.73
C LEU A 359 9.60 1.68 11.61
N ALA A 360 10.39 1.14 12.54
CA ALA A 360 10.73 -0.28 12.54
C ALA A 360 9.69 -1.16 13.27
N CYS A 361 9.27 -0.76 14.47
CA CYS A 361 8.39 -1.59 15.31
C CYS A 361 6.96 -1.07 15.43
N GLY A 362 6.65 0.12 14.90
CA GLY A 362 5.31 0.72 14.91
C GLY A 362 4.84 1.19 16.28
N VAL A 363 5.70 1.19 17.31
CA VAL A 363 5.34 1.66 18.65
C VAL A 363 5.11 3.18 18.61
N HIS A 364 3.98 3.60 19.20
CA HIS A 364 3.62 4.99 19.39
C HIS A 364 4.37 5.54 20.61
N ILE A 365 5.07 6.65 20.40
CA ILE A 365 5.90 7.31 21.39
C ILE A 365 5.10 8.43 22.03
N PHE A 366 5.01 8.39 23.35
CA PHE A 366 4.42 9.48 24.13
C PHE A 366 5.34 10.71 24.04
N ILE A 367 4.91 11.75 23.33
CA ILE A 367 5.72 12.93 23.01
C ILE A 367 6.41 13.54 24.25
N PRO A 368 5.75 13.71 25.41
CA PRO A 368 6.41 14.26 26.60
C PRO A 368 7.58 13.43 27.14
N SER A 369 7.69 12.15 26.76
CA SER A 369 8.80 11.28 27.14
C SER A 369 10.03 11.40 26.22
N ILE A 370 9.91 12.06 25.05
CA ILE A 370 11.02 12.24 24.11
C ILE A 370 12.13 13.06 24.79
N GLY A 371 13.38 12.60 24.68
CA GLY A 371 14.52 13.13 25.44
C GLY A 371 14.78 12.40 26.77
N LYS A 372 13.93 11.44 27.16
CA LYS A 372 14.23 10.47 28.22
C LYS A 372 14.67 9.13 27.61
N PRO A 373 15.74 8.50 28.12
CA PRO A 373 16.20 7.21 27.60
C PRO A 373 15.25 6.07 27.98
N GLY A 374 15.27 4.99 27.18
CA GLY A 374 14.62 3.71 27.50
C GLY A 374 13.58 3.25 26.49
N GLY A 375 13.41 1.93 26.37
CA GLY A 375 12.43 1.32 25.47
C GLY A 375 12.64 1.72 23.99
N CYS A 376 11.54 2.01 23.29
CA CYS A 376 11.56 2.49 21.90
C CYS A 376 11.67 4.03 21.80
N ASN A 377 11.95 4.75 22.88
CA ASN A 377 12.15 6.20 22.78
C ASN A 377 13.38 6.54 21.92
N PRO A 378 13.33 7.64 21.15
CA PRO A 378 14.49 8.16 20.44
C PRO A 378 15.66 8.40 21.39
N ILE A 379 16.87 8.12 20.93
CA ILE A 379 18.09 8.23 21.75
C ILE A 379 18.36 9.71 22.08
N PRO A 380 18.39 10.12 23.37
CA PRO A 380 18.68 11.49 23.72
C PRO A 380 20.09 11.91 23.29
N ILE A 381 20.19 13.10 22.69
CA ILE A 381 21.49 13.76 22.50
C ILE A 381 21.93 14.30 23.87
N PRO A 382 23.10 13.91 24.40
CA PRO A 382 23.55 14.42 25.68
C PRO A 382 24.09 15.85 25.54
N LYS A 383 24.05 16.64 26.63
CA LYS A 383 24.79 17.92 26.76
C LYS A 383 24.53 18.99 25.68
N TRP A 384 23.37 18.99 25.02
CA TRP A 384 22.93 20.14 24.22
C TRP A 384 22.50 21.30 25.14
N THR A 385 22.55 22.53 24.64
CA THR A 385 22.19 23.74 25.40
C THR A 385 21.34 24.69 24.57
N VAL A 386 20.71 25.66 25.24
CA VAL A 386 20.10 26.82 24.58
C VAL A 386 20.98 28.04 24.85
N ALA A 387 21.49 28.66 23.79
CA ALA A 387 22.28 29.90 23.88
C ALA A 387 21.89 30.82 22.72
N ASN A 388 21.80 32.13 22.97
CA ASN A 388 21.45 33.13 21.95
C ASN A 388 20.17 32.81 21.15
N HIS A 389 19.17 32.17 21.78
CA HIS A 389 17.93 31.73 21.15
C HIS A 389 18.14 30.64 20.06
N GLU A 390 19.18 29.83 20.24
CA GLU A 390 19.51 28.68 19.39
C GLU A 390 19.72 27.43 20.25
N ILE A 391 19.37 26.27 19.70
CA ILE A 391 19.79 24.97 20.24
C ILE A 391 21.18 24.68 19.71
N VAL A 392 22.13 24.51 20.63
CA VAL A 392 23.55 24.29 20.33
C VAL A 392 23.94 22.86 20.66
N ILE A 393 24.49 22.15 19.68
CA ILE A 393 24.97 20.76 19.82
C ILE A 393 26.41 20.68 19.33
N SER A 394 27.34 20.25 20.18
CA SER A 394 28.75 20.15 19.78
C SER A 394 28.96 19.05 18.73
N LYS A 395 29.95 19.23 17.87
CA LYS A 395 30.39 18.20 16.91
C LYS A 395 30.72 16.88 17.60
N SER A 396 31.45 16.92 18.72
CA SER A 396 31.79 15.73 19.51
C SER A 396 30.56 14.96 20.00
N THR A 397 29.50 15.68 20.36
CA THR A 397 28.22 15.08 20.75
C THR A 397 27.58 14.38 19.56
N LEU A 398 27.54 15.00 18.39
CA LEU A 398 27.02 14.36 17.17
C LEU A 398 27.84 13.13 16.76
N GLU A 399 29.17 13.19 16.89
CA GLU A 399 30.08 12.07 16.63
C GLU A 399 29.80 10.86 17.53
N SER A 400 29.38 11.07 18.78
CA SER A 400 28.96 9.98 19.68
C SER A 400 27.78 9.16 19.13
N GLY A 401 27.00 9.77 18.22
CA GLY A 401 25.86 9.16 17.54
C GLY A 401 26.22 8.30 16.32
N LEU A 402 27.45 8.37 15.79
CA LEU A 402 27.87 7.69 14.55
C LEU A 402 27.60 6.18 14.56
N LYS A 403 27.70 5.55 15.73
CA LYS A 403 27.44 4.12 15.92
C LYS A 403 25.98 3.72 15.68
N TYR A 404 25.06 4.68 15.65
CA TYR A 404 23.63 4.43 15.47
C TYR A 404 23.16 4.54 14.03
N PHE A 405 24.00 4.97 13.09
CA PHE A 405 23.60 5.24 11.70
C PHE A 405 24.43 4.44 10.71
N SER A 406 23.77 3.93 9.66
CA SER A 406 24.42 3.16 8.59
C SER A 406 24.52 3.89 7.26
N ASP A 407 23.77 4.98 7.07
CA ASP A 407 23.78 5.76 5.83
C ASP A 407 25.11 6.52 5.65
N VAL A 408 25.74 6.38 4.48
CA VAL A 408 27.01 7.01 4.11
C VAL A 408 26.83 7.75 2.78
N VAL A 409 27.31 8.98 2.70
CA VAL A 409 27.41 9.77 1.47
C VAL A 409 28.87 9.97 1.09
N GLU A 410 29.09 10.28 -0.19
CA GLU A 410 30.42 10.58 -0.68
C GLU A 410 30.97 11.87 -0.05
N VAL A 411 32.16 11.80 0.52
CA VAL A 411 32.92 12.94 1.03
C VAL A 411 34.40 12.78 0.72
N MET A 412 35.07 13.92 0.56
CA MET A 412 36.53 13.97 0.49
C MET A 412 37.10 13.88 1.91
N ALA A 413 37.39 12.65 2.34
CA ALA A 413 38.08 12.36 3.59
C ALA A 413 39.55 12.82 3.50
N THR A 414 40.13 13.17 4.66
CA THR A 414 41.55 13.50 4.78
C THR A 414 42.26 12.33 5.44
N ASP A 415 43.32 11.82 4.81
CA ASP A 415 44.19 10.80 5.38
C ASP A 415 44.88 11.38 6.63
N PRO A 416 44.67 10.79 7.82
CA PRO A 416 45.15 11.36 9.09
C PRO A 416 46.67 11.23 9.27
N VAL A 417 47.36 10.42 8.44
CA VAL A 417 48.81 10.21 8.54
C VAL A 417 49.57 11.16 7.63
N ASN A 418 49.09 11.40 6.41
CA ASN A 418 49.79 12.22 5.41
C ASN A 418 49.08 13.52 5.01
N GLY A 419 47.81 13.70 5.36
CA GLY A 419 47.01 14.91 5.08
C GLY A 419 46.45 15.02 3.65
N GLU A 420 46.64 14.02 2.79
CA GLU A 420 46.07 14.00 1.45
C GLU A 420 44.56 13.72 1.48
N LYS A 421 43.84 14.12 0.43
CA LYS A 421 42.39 13.94 0.33
C LYS A 421 42.04 12.75 -0.56
N ILE A 422 41.11 11.93 -0.10
CA ILE A 422 40.58 10.78 -0.85
C ILE A 422 39.07 10.69 -0.70
N SER A 423 38.36 10.26 -1.74
CA SER A 423 36.94 9.94 -1.61
C SER A 423 36.79 8.72 -0.69
N ASN A 424 35.91 8.83 0.31
CA ASN A 424 35.59 7.71 1.20
C ASN A 424 34.99 6.50 0.46
N MET A 425 34.46 6.69 -0.76
CA MET A 425 33.93 5.61 -1.59
C MET A 425 34.99 4.98 -2.51
N GLU A 426 36.11 5.67 -2.76
CA GLU A 426 37.19 5.23 -3.65
C GLU A 426 38.43 4.73 -2.89
N ALA A 427 38.49 4.93 -1.57
CA ALA A 427 39.61 4.51 -0.74
C ALA A 427 39.74 2.99 -0.66
N GLU A 428 40.86 2.45 -1.16
CA GLU A 428 41.20 1.03 -1.10
C GLU A 428 41.49 0.55 0.33
N HIS A 429 42.02 1.43 1.17
CA HIS A 429 42.36 1.15 2.57
C HIS A 429 41.50 1.99 3.53
N SER A 430 40.85 1.31 4.49
CA SER A 430 40.08 1.96 5.54
C SER A 430 40.21 1.23 6.89
N TYR A 431 40.09 1.98 7.99
CA TYR A 431 40.18 1.43 9.35
C TYR A 431 39.11 2.04 10.24
N SER A 432 38.34 1.21 10.94
CA SER A 432 37.29 1.67 11.86
C SER A 432 37.81 1.72 13.29
N PHE A 433 37.78 2.90 13.90
CA PHE A 433 38.27 3.13 15.25
C PHE A 433 37.31 4.05 16.01
N SER A 434 36.95 3.68 17.25
CA SER A 434 36.02 4.43 18.11
C SER A 434 34.69 4.86 17.45
N GLY A 435 34.16 4.03 16.53
CA GLY A 435 32.88 4.27 15.85
C GLY A 435 32.95 5.12 14.57
N LYS A 436 34.12 5.68 14.26
CA LYS A 436 34.42 6.44 13.04
C LYS A 436 35.29 5.62 12.08
N THR A 437 35.09 5.79 10.78
CA THR A 437 35.91 5.13 9.76
C THR A 437 36.94 6.13 9.18
N TYR A 438 38.20 5.74 9.17
CA TYR A 438 39.31 6.50 8.58
C TYR A 438 39.68 5.90 7.23
N PHE A 439 40.06 6.75 6.28
CA PHE A 439 40.39 6.38 4.90
C PHE A 439 41.81 6.83 4.58
N PHE A 440 42.56 6.01 3.84
CA PHE A 440 43.99 6.21 3.62
C PHE A 440 44.34 6.20 2.13
N THR A 441 45.24 7.08 1.70
CA THR A 441 45.70 7.12 0.30
C THR A 441 46.74 6.04 -0.02
N SER A 442 47.34 5.41 0.99
CA SER A 442 48.37 4.37 0.82
C SER A 442 48.31 3.30 1.91
N GLU A 443 48.83 2.11 1.59
CA GLU A 443 49.02 1.01 2.55
C GLU A 443 49.91 1.41 3.73
N GLN A 444 50.92 2.27 3.49
CA GLN A 444 51.82 2.76 4.53
C GLN A 444 51.09 3.63 5.57
N SER A 445 50.21 4.54 5.12
CA SER A 445 49.36 5.33 6.01
C SER A 445 48.41 4.44 6.82
N TYR A 446 47.84 3.42 6.19
CA TYR A 446 46.96 2.45 6.85
C TYR A 446 47.67 1.67 7.95
N ASP A 447 48.84 1.09 7.65
CA ASP A 447 49.62 0.32 8.63
C ASP A 447 50.09 1.21 9.79
N ALA A 448 50.55 2.44 9.49
CA ALA A 448 50.95 3.39 10.53
C ALA A 448 49.80 3.77 11.47
N PHE A 449 48.58 3.95 10.95
CA PHE A 449 47.41 4.22 11.77
C PHE A 449 46.98 2.99 12.56
N ARG A 450 46.98 1.80 11.95
CA ARG A 450 46.61 0.55 12.62
C ARG A 450 47.51 0.25 13.82
N ASP A 451 48.80 0.50 13.68
CA ASP A 451 49.81 0.16 14.69
C ASP A 451 49.76 1.10 15.91
N ASP A 452 49.38 2.38 15.73
CA ASP A 452 49.12 3.34 16.82
C ASP A 452 47.98 4.32 16.48
N PRO A 453 46.70 3.91 16.61
CA PRO A 453 45.56 4.72 16.21
C PRO A 453 45.43 6.02 17.00
N TRP A 454 45.77 5.99 18.29
CA TRP A 454 45.62 7.15 19.20
C TRP A 454 46.52 8.32 18.82
N LYS A 455 47.62 8.07 18.10
CA LYS A 455 48.54 9.10 17.63
C LYS A 455 47.93 9.97 16.52
N TYR A 456 47.02 9.42 15.73
CA TYR A 456 46.49 10.07 14.51
C TYR A 456 44.98 10.30 14.55
N ALA A 457 44.25 9.60 15.44
CA ALA A 457 42.81 9.75 15.57
C ALA A 457 42.42 11.12 16.14
N ASP A 458 41.42 11.74 15.55
CA ASP A 458 40.81 13.00 15.99
C ASP A 458 39.63 12.81 16.95
N VAL A 459 39.48 11.61 17.54
CA VAL A 459 38.43 11.26 18.50
C VAL A 459 39.00 11.09 19.90
N GLU A 460 38.36 11.73 20.88
CA GLU A 460 38.72 11.58 22.30
C GLU A 460 38.31 10.19 22.85
N PRO A 461 39.04 9.63 23.83
CA PRO A 461 38.66 8.40 24.49
C PRO A 461 37.29 8.54 25.16
N LEU A 462 36.33 7.69 24.79
CA LEU A 462 35.07 7.56 25.52
C LEU A 462 35.38 7.07 26.94
N ASN A 463 35.20 7.93 27.95
CA ASN A 463 35.21 7.49 29.35
C ASN A 463 33.97 6.60 29.59
N PRO A 464 34.12 5.30 29.87
CA PRO A 464 32.99 4.38 30.07
C PRO A 464 32.22 4.65 31.36
N LEU A 465 32.70 5.53 32.23
CA LEU A 465 32.07 5.98 33.47
C LEU A 465 31.84 7.49 33.39
N GLY A 466 30.90 7.91 32.53
CA GLY A 466 30.53 9.32 32.39
C GLY A 466 30.37 10.02 33.74
N GLU A 467 30.86 11.26 33.85
CA GLU A 467 30.40 12.18 34.90
C GLU A 467 28.90 12.45 34.76
#